data_AF-A0A428S4P5-F1
#
_entry.id   AF-A0A428S4P5-F1
#
_cell.length_a   1.000
_cell.length_b   1.000
_cell.length_c   1.000
_cell.angle_alpha   90.00
_cell.angle_beta   90.00
_cell.angle_gamma   90.00
#
_symmetry.space_group_name_H-M   'P 1'
#
loop_
_entity.id
_entity.type
_entity.pdbx_description
1 polymer ?
#
loop_
_entity_poly.entity_id
_entity_poly.type
_entity_poly.pdbx_seq_one_letter_code
_entity_poly.pdbx_strand_id
1 'polypeptide(L)'
;MVEAHLSYWEGKYYMYSATWGCGGNIFVYGYVPSDNYPDMPVYPPGDYGADGNCGIKTYSSKDLTNWELVDFYQPDMGVANVTKPLVRYSKANKEYILYMGGDGRRGIYYATSKSPSGPWSNPPGELRGDHLSHDFDVFVGPDDTHYIITDPFLGTIPSADGGLTWDIWVQQLAPDLISTVNTSETITLVRSAKQLFDQNLTLEATGAFYHDGYYYLMFGQTCQNCAGYIYYFYSESPLGPYKDGGYVSRDGCGGQNKGANVLPTPDGGSIVLAGNLGYRTGPDNYAWSDGTQSYVWHGDNHQAASSTYFFPLEFNRDHTLKNYTCPSKVQVPLMGDLKKSPDAPLPYQLDCRVRNWKSIDATYSQPKSGATLEFPVFQRTDNLGPTTNAGPVLNGPLTVTLAYTNGATESFSWAASNISWAPAKISMNTSGKRVSKITLETNATNGCYGTVVQPKQDSRSSYGSTVLGRFVKQQKAELYVYKW
;
A
#
# COMPACT_ATOMS: atom_id res chain seq x y z
N MET A 1 1.65 -1.44 -4.93
CA MET A 1 0.66 -2.12 -4.06
C MET A 1 0.54 -1.26 -2.85
N VAL A 2 -0.65 -0.73 -2.57
CA VAL A 2 -0.77 0.27 -1.52
C VAL A 2 -1.27 -0.39 -0.25
N GLU A 3 -2.55 -0.68 -0.18
CA GLU A 3 -3.18 -1.48 0.86
C GLU A 3 -3.31 -2.92 0.38
N ALA A 4 -3.00 -3.90 1.22
CA ALA A 4 -3.00 -5.31 0.84
C ALA A 4 -3.48 -6.23 1.96
N HIS A 5 -4.36 -7.16 1.62
CA HIS A 5 -4.77 -8.28 2.47
C HIS A 5 -4.28 -9.60 1.87
N LEU A 6 -3.78 -10.49 2.72
CA LEU A 6 -3.29 -11.82 2.40
C LEU A 6 -4.31 -12.88 2.82
N SER A 7 -4.57 -13.84 1.94
CA SER A 7 -5.37 -15.03 2.23
C SER A 7 -4.69 -16.28 1.68
N TYR A 8 -5.10 -17.46 2.14
CA TYR A 8 -4.64 -18.74 1.60
C TYR A 8 -5.82 -19.55 1.05
N TRP A 9 -5.79 -19.84 -0.24
CA TRP A 9 -6.84 -20.58 -0.94
C TRP A 9 -6.21 -21.60 -1.87
N GLU A 10 -6.82 -22.77 -1.99
CA GLU A 10 -6.50 -23.72 -3.06
C GLU A 10 -4.99 -24.03 -3.22
N GLY A 11 -4.25 -24.07 -2.11
CA GLY A 11 -2.82 -24.38 -2.11
C GLY A 11 -1.88 -23.19 -2.37
N LYS A 12 -2.41 -21.96 -2.47
CA LYS A 12 -1.64 -20.74 -2.77
C LYS A 12 -1.99 -19.60 -1.82
N TYR A 13 -1.02 -18.71 -1.63
CA TYR A 13 -1.25 -17.39 -1.04
C TYR A 13 -1.80 -16.45 -2.09
N TYR A 14 -2.77 -15.65 -1.70
CA TYR A 14 -3.35 -14.58 -2.51
C TYR A 14 -3.13 -13.25 -1.80
N MET A 15 -2.81 -12.22 -2.56
CA MET A 15 -2.72 -10.84 -2.10
C MET A 15 -3.69 -10.00 -2.90
N TYR A 16 -4.70 -9.47 -2.22
CA TYR A 16 -5.68 -8.53 -2.77
C TYR A 16 -5.22 -7.13 -2.40
N SER A 17 -4.83 -6.33 -3.40
CA SER A 17 -4.25 -5.03 -3.15
C SER A 17 -5.01 -3.92 -3.83
N ALA A 18 -5.44 -2.94 -3.04
CA ALA A 18 -5.93 -1.67 -3.55
C ALA A 18 -4.76 -0.98 -4.24
N THR A 19 -5.02 -0.48 -5.44
CA THR A 19 -4.02 0.26 -6.19
C THR A 19 -4.48 1.69 -6.37
N TRP A 20 -3.59 2.62 -6.07
CA TRP A 20 -3.82 4.05 -6.25
C TRP A 20 -2.78 4.50 -7.29
N GLY A 21 -3.19 5.19 -8.35
CA GLY A 21 -2.31 5.61 -9.45
C GLY A 21 -2.38 4.75 -10.73
N CYS A 22 -3.37 5.03 -11.58
CA CYS A 22 -3.60 4.36 -12.87
C CYS A 22 -2.96 5.09 -14.04
N GLY A 23 -2.02 5.99 -13.72
CA GLY A 23 -1.65 7.08 -14.62
C GLY A 23 -2.71 8.18 -14.70
N GLY A 24 -3.84 8.13 -13.98
CA GLY A 24 -4.78 9.25 -13.88
C GLY A 24 -4.50 10.07 -12.63
N ASN A 25 -4.36 11.38 -12.80
CA ASN A 25 -4.09 12.45 -11.81
C ASN A 25 -3.11 12.09 -10.70
N ILE A 26 -1.88 12.65 -10.76
CA ILE A 26 -0.84 12.62 -9.71
C ILE A 26 -0.95 13.76 -8.65
N PHE A 27 -2.13 14.39 -8.51
CA PHE A 27 -2.22 15.75 -7.95
C PHE A 27 -2.88 15.84 -6.59
N VAL A 28 -2.11 15.56 -5.55
CA VAL A 28 -2.29 16.19 -4.24
C VAL A 28 -0.90 16.24 -3.60
N TYR A 29 -0.36 17.45 -3.39
CA TYR A 29 0.85 17.59 -2.61
C TYR A 29 0.56 17.32 -1.15
N GLY A 30 1.62 17.22 -0.35
CA GLY A 30 1.51 17.76 0.97
C GLY A 30 2.25 19.05 1.09
N TYR A 31 1.57 20.12 1.45
CA TYR A 31 2.24 21.32 1.93
C TYR A 31 2.85 21.06 3.32
N VAL A 32 4.18 21.14 3.44
CA VAL A 32 4.86 21.26 4.75
C VAL A 32 5.13 22.75 4.99
N PRO A 33 4.70 23.36 6.10
CA PRO A 33 4.74 24.82 6.33
C PRO A 33 6.10 25.53 6.24
N SER A 34 7.21 24.80 6.06
CA SER A 34 8.58 25.35 6.02
C SER A 34 9.17 25.51 4.62
N ASP A 35 8.52 25.03 3.55
CA ASP A 35 9.09 25.01 2.21
C ASP A 35 8.43 26.05 1.28
N ASN A 36 9.23 26.88 0.62
CA ASN A 36 8.77 27.84 -0.39
C ASN A 36 8.38 27.10 -1.69
N TYR A 37 7.09 26.81 -1.85
CA TYR A 37 6.52 26.27 -3.10
C TYR A 37 6.02 27.39 -4.04
N PRO A 38 6.11 27.21 -5.36
CA PRO A 38 5.51 28.11 -6.34
C PRO A 38 3.98 28.01 -6.36
N ASP A 39 3.31 29.07 -6.84
CA ASP A 39 1.85 29.17 -6.95
C ASP A 39 1.24 28.02 -7.79
N MET A 40 0.05 27.58 -7.38
CA MET A 40 -0.65 26.46 -8.04
C MET A 40 -1.48 26.92 -9.23
N PRO A 41 -1.38 26.25 -10.38
CA PRO A 41 -2.15 26.62 -11.56
C PRO A 41 -3.62 26.14 -11.48
N VAL A 42 -4.55 26.97 -12.01
CA VAL A 42 -6.03 26.73 -12.04
C VAL A 42 -6.45 26.29 -13.44
N TYR A 43 -7.34 25.28 -13.58
CA TYR A 43 -7.74 24.73 -14.88
C TYR A 43 -9.26 24.51 -15.03
N PRO A 44 -9.80 24.49 -16.28
CA PRO A 44 -11.23 24.35 -16.56
C PRO A 44 -11.80 22.95 -16.20
N PRO A 45 -13.11 22.84 -15.93
CA PRO A 45 -13.78 21.55 -15.71
C PRO A 45 -13.65 20.61 -16.93
N GLY A 46 -13.19 19.37 -16.72
CA GLY A 46 -13.15 18.31 -17.75
C GLY A 46 -11.75 17.83 -18.19
N ASP A 47 -10.67 18.47 -17.73
CA ASP A 47 -9.27 18.10 -18.06
C ASP A 47 -8.60 17.15 -17.07
N TYR A 48 -9.36 16.58 -16.13
CA TYR A 48 -8.90 15.61 -15.13
C TYR A 48 -9.09 14.19 -15.68
N GLY A 49 -8.02 13.38 -15.75
CA GLY A 49 -8.23 11.93 -15.64
C GLY A 49 -8.83 11.69 -14.26
N ALA A 50 -10.02 11.12 -14.16
CA ALA A 50 -10.81 11.15 -12.92
C ALA A 50 -9.97 10.77 -11.68
N ASP A 51 -10.07 11.58 -10.63
CA ASP A 51 -9.44 11.32 -9.33
C ASP A 51 -9.93 9.96 -8.82
N GLY A 52 -9.05 8.96 -8.67
CA GLY A 52 -9.62 7.65 -8.38
C GLY A 52 -8.67 6.52 -8.11
N ASN A 53 -9.08 5.76 -7.09
CA ASN A 53 -8.67 4.41 -6.83
C ASN A 53 -8.77 3.54 -8.11
N CYS A 54 -7.71 2.80 -8.42
CA CYS A 54 -7.53 2.13 -9.71
C CYS A 54 -8.33 0.86 -9.91
N GLY A 55 -8.73 0.23 -8.81
CA GLY A 55 -9.02 -1.19 -8.84
C GLY A 55 -8.16 -1.98 -7.86
N ILE A 56 -8.53 -3.24 -7.73
CA ILE A 56 -7.92 -4.23 -6.86
C ILE A 56 -7.11 -5.16 -7.75
N LYS A 57 -5.80 -5.20 -7.54
CA LYS A 57 -4.93 -6.19 -8.16
C LYS A 57 -4.88 -7.43 -7.29
N THR A 58 -5.09 -8.58 -7.90
CA THR A 58 -4.96 -9.86 -7.23
C THR A 58 -3.66 -10.53 -7.68
N TYR A 59 -2.80 -10.83 -6.72
CA TYR A 59 -1.59 -11.60 -6.95
C TYR A 59 -1.71 -12.97 -6.29
N SER A 60 -1.07 -13.98 -6.88
CA SER A 60 -0.91 -15.30 -6.25
C SER A 60 0.56 -15.66 -6.07
N SER A 61 0.86 -16.42 -5.03
CA SER A 61 2.21 -16.91 -4.73
C SER A 61 2.17 -18.27 -4.04
N LYS A 62 3.22 -19.06 -4.21
CA LYS A 62 3.43 -20.29 -3.42
C LYS A 62 4.29 -20.05 -2.18
N ASP A 63 4.96 -18.91 -2.09
CA ASP A 63 6.05 -18.70 -1.12
C ASP A 63 6.07 -17.30 -0.47
N LEU A 64 5.03 -16.47 -0.71
CA LEU A 64 4.90 -15.08 -0.26
C LEU A 64 5.97 -14.10 -0.80
N THR A 65 6.83 -14.54 -1.72
CA THR A 65 7.94 -13.71 -2.28
C THR A 65 7.87 -13.57 -3.79
N ASN A 66 7.53 -14.65 -4.50
CA ASN A 66 7.36 -14.67 -5.95
C ASN A 66 5.87 -14.54 -6.26
N TRP A 67 5.47 -13.36 -6.70
CA TRP A 67 4.07 -12.99 -6.94
C TRP A 67 3.75 -12.92 -8.43
N GLU A 68 2.69 -13.60 -8.85
CA GLU A 68 2.11 -13.53 -10.18
C GLU A 68 0.83 -12.71 -10.14
N LEU A 69 0.70 -11.69 -11.00
CA LEU A 69 -0.57 -10.97 -11.16
C LEU A 69 -1.56 -11.90 -11.87
N VAL A 70 -2.65 -12.25 -11.20
CA VAL A 70 -3.65 -13.20 -11.71
C VAL A 70 -4.97 -12.54 -12.09
N ASP A 71 -5.24 -11.33 -11.59
CA ASP A 71 -6.44 -10.57 -11.94
C ASP A 71 -6.32 -9.07 -11.60
N PHE A 72 -7.16 -8.26 -12.24
CA PHE A 72 -7.32 -6.84 -11.96
C PHE A 72 -8.78 -6.45 -12.06
N TYR A 73 -9.38 -6.12 -10.91
CA TYR A 73 -10.78 -5.72 -10.80
C TYR A 73 -10.93 -4.21 -10.65
N GLN A 74 -11.69 -3.58 -11.54
CA GLN A 74 -11.93 -2.15 -11.52
C GLN A 74 -13.45 -1.88 -11.64
N PRO A 75 -14.16 -1.67 -10.52
CA PRO A 75 -15.56 -1.26 -10.56
C PRO A 75 -15.68 0.20 -11.00
N ASP A 76 -16.90 0.62 -11.32
CA ASP A 76 -17.19 2.04 -11.53
C ASP A 76 -16.88 2.85 -10.25
N MET A 77 -16.10 3.93 -10.41
CA MET A 77 -15.66 4.77 -9.29
C MET A 77 -16.79 5.48 -8.56
N GLY A 78 -17.92 5.75 -9.23
CA GLY A 78 -19.11 6.32 -8.60
C GLY A 78 -19.90 5.32 -7.75
N VAL A 79 -19.49 4.03 -7.77
CA VAL A 79 -20.15 2.94 -7.03
C VAL A 79 -19.31 2.52 -5.82
N ALA A 80 -18.03 2.18 -6.01
CA ALA A 80 -17.19 1.68 -4.92
C ALA A 80 -15.81 2.34 -4.90
N ASN A 81 -15.36 2.77 -3.72
CA ASN A 81 -13.99 3.19 -3.50
C ASN A 81 -13.21 1.95 -3.07
N VAL A 82 -12.34 1.43 -3.92
CA VAL A 82 -11.73 0.11 -3.69
C VAL A 82 -10.64 0.09 -2.60
N THR A 83 -10.95 0.56 -1.39
CA THR A 83 -10.13 0.52 -0.18
C THR A 83 -10.39 -0.77 0.58
N LYS A 84 -9.45 -1.14 1.47
CA LYS A 84 -9.53 -2.30 2.36
C LYS A 84 -9.96 -3.61 1.69
N PRO A 85 -9.40 -3.99 0.53
CA PRO A 85 -9.85 -5.18 -0.15
C PRO A 85 -9.48 -6.43 0.64
N LEU A 86 -10.47 -7.28 0.91
CA LEU A 86 -10.27 -8.59 1.53
C LEU A 86 -11.26 -9.60 0.96
N VAL A 87 -10.87 -10.87 0.96
CA VAL A 87 -11.71 -11.95 0.42
C VAL A 87 -12.05 -12.97 1.49
N ARG A 88 -13.33 -13.38 1.54
CA ARG A 88 -13.81 -14.53 2.33
C ARG A 88 -14.58 -15.50 1.45
N TYR A 89 -14.72 -16.75 1.90
CA TYR A 89 -15.43 -17.78 1.15
C TYR A 89 -16.80 -18.07 1.78
N SER A 90 -17.87 -17.85 1.04
CA SER A 90 -19.22 -18.24 1.44
C SER A 90 -19.45 -19.70 1.06
N LYS A 91 -19.57 -20.57 2.07
CA LYS A 91 -20.00 -21.97 1.87
C LYS A 91 -21.44 -22.07 1.36
N ALA A 92 -22.31 -21.14 1.77
CA ALA A 92 -23.71 -21.12 1.37
C ALA A 92 -23.87 -20.91 -0.15
N ASN A 93 -23.10 -19.96 -0.71
CA ASN A 93 -23.16 -19.63 -2.14
C ASN A 93 -22.10 -20.37 -2.98
N LYS A 94 -21.11 -20.99 -2.32
CA LYS A 94 -19.91 -21.57 -2.94
C LYS A 94 -19.20 -20.53 -3.79
N GLU A 95 -18.98 -19.35 -3.21
CA GLU A 95 -18.39 -18.17 -3.85
C GLU A 95 -17.39 -17.50 -2.93
N TYR A 96 -16.36 -16.93 -3.54
CA TYR A 96 -15.47 -15.96 -2.92
C TYR A 96 -16.14 -14.59 -2.98
N ILE A 97 -16.12 -13.88 -1.85
CA ILE A 97 -16.68 -12.54 -1.68
C ILE A 97 -15.52 -11.59 -1.44
N LEU A 98 -15.26 -10.71 -2.41
CA LEU A 98 -14.33 -9.60 -2.29
C LEU A 98 -15.07 -8.41 -1.71
N TYR A 99 -14.70 -7.98 -0.51
CA TYR A 99 -15.20 -6.75 0.09
C TYR A 99 -14.30 -5.58 -0.26
N MET A 100 -14.89 -4.39 -0.26
CA MET A 100 -14.18 -3.13 -0.48
C MET A 100 -14.98 -1.96 0.09
N GLY A 101 -14.31 -0.83 0.35
CA GLY A 101 -14.99 0.40 0.77
C GLY A 101 -15.94 0.95 -0.29
N GLY A 102 -16.81 1.86 0.12
CA GLY A 102 -17.62 2.67 -0.79
C GLY A 102 -17.12 4.10 -0.93
N ASP A 103 -17.73 4.86 -1.84
CA ASP A 103 -17.36 6.26 -2.07
C ASP A 103 -17.75 7.15 -0.86
N GLY A 104 -16.74 7.70 -0.19
CA GLY A 104 -16.88 8.58 0.96
C GLY A 104 -17.49 7.91 2.20
N ARG A 105 -18.61 8.46 2.69
CA ARG A 105 -19.34 7.94 3.87
C ARG A 105 -20.31 6.79 3.55
N ARG A 106 -20.34 6.32 2.29
CA ARG A 106 -21.34 5.37 1.81
C ARG A 106 -20.83 3.94 1.93
N GLY A 107 -21.54 3.13 2.72
CA GLY A 107 -21.58 1.67 2.61
C GLY A 107 -20.25 0.90 2.66
N ILE A 108 -20.39 -0.41 2.57
CA ILE A 108 -19.33 -1.37 2.26
C ILE A 108 -19.83 -2.15 1.05
N TYR A 109 -18.98 -2.34 0.05
CA TYR A 109 -19.36 -3.02 -1.19
C TYR A 109 -18.73 -4.40 -1.27
N TYR A 110 -19.32 -5.25 -2.10
CA TYR A 110 -18.80 -6.58 -2.37
C TYR A 110 -18.93 -6.96 -3.86
N ALA A 111 -18.02 -7.83 -4.30
CA ALA A 111 -18.12 -8.53 -5.58
C ALA A 111 -17.91 -10.03 -5.37
N THR A 112 -18.55 -10.87 -6.17
CA THR A 112 -18.49 -12.34 -6.01
C THR A 112 -17.74 -13.02 -7.15
N SER A 113 -17.14 -14.17 -6.87
CA SER A 113 -16.52 -15.03 -7.88
C SER A 113 -16.56 -16.51 -7.48
N LYS A 114 -16.50 -17.40 -8.47
CA LYS A 114 -16.30 -18.84 -8.25
C LYS A 114 -14.83 -19.23 -8.02
N SER A 115 -13.90 -18.29 -8.19
CA SER A 115 -12.46 -18.48 -8.04
C SER A 115 -11.89 -17.42 -7.10
N PRO A 116 -10.84 -17.74 -6.30
CA PRO A 116 -10.18 -16.77 -5.42
C PRO A 116 -9.45 -15.68 -6.20
N SER A 117 -9.24 -15.87 -7.51
CA SER A 117 -8.61 -14.90 -8.41
C SER A 117 -9.61 -14.11 -9.26
N GLY A 118 -10.92 -14.26 -9.06
CA GLY A 118 -11.88 -13.71 -10.02
C GLY A 118 -12.05 -14.58 -11.28
N PRO A 119 -12.73 -14.07 -12.33
CA PRO A 119 -13.22 -12.70 -12.45
C PRO A 119 -14.32 -12.39 -11.43
N TRP A 120 -14.39 -11.14 -10.98
CA TRP A 120 -15.35 -10.67 -9.99
C TRP A 120 -16.60 -10.10 -10.64
N SER A 121 -17.74 -10.21 -9.96
CA SER A 121 -19.01 -9.64 -10.43
C SER A 121 -18.94 -8.13 -10.64
N ASN A 122 -19.59 -7.62 -11.69
CA ASN A 122 -19.69 -6.20 -11.99
C ASN A 122 -21.11 -5.90 -12.54
N PRO A 123 -21.86 -4.91 -12.01
CA PRO A 123 -21.51 -4.02 -10.89
C PRO A 123 -21.34 -4.76 -9.56
N PRO A 124 -20.57 -4.19 -8.60
CA PRO A 124 -20.55 -4.71 -7.24
C PRO A 124 -21.89 -4.47 -6.54
N GLY A 125 -22.20 -5.31 -5.55
CA GLY A 125 -23.33 -5.12 -4.64
C GLY A 125 -22.94 -4.30 -3.41
N GLU A 126 -23.91 -3.68 -2.76
CA GLU A 126 -23.74 -3.04 -1.45
C GLU A 126 -24.10 -4.04 -0.34
N LEU A 127 -23.25 -4.13 0.67
CA LEU A 127 -23.43 -4.99 1.84
C LEU A 127 -24.63 -4.50 2.65
N ARG A 128 -25.61 -5.38 2.89
CA ARG A 128 -26.86 -4.99 3.58
C ARG A 128 -26.75 -5.15 5.09
N GLY A 129 -27.04 -4.09 5.83
CA GLY A 129 -27.02 -4.10 7.29
C GLY A 129 -26.93 -2.70 7.88
N ASP A 130 -27.03 -2.61 9.20
CA ASP A 130 -26.86 -1.35 9.93
C ASP A 130 -25.37 -1.13 10.27
N HIS A 131 -24.95 0.11 10.56
CA HIS A 131 -23.58 0.40 11.00
C HIS A 131 -22.45 -0.06 10.04
N LEU A 132 -22.73 -0.16 8.74
CA LEU A 132 -21.79 -0.61 7.70
C LEU A 132 -21.21 0.55 6.88
N SER A 133 -20.21 1.26 7.41
CA SER A 133 -19.50 2.30 6.67
C SER A 133 -18.09 2.52 7.21
N HIS A 134 -17.31 3.32 6.48
CA HIS A 134 -15.93 3.71 6.80
C HIS A 134 -14.94 2.52 6.75
N ASP A 135 -14.11 2.32 7.77
CA ASP A 135 -13.10 1.28 7.79
C ASP A 135 -13.68 -0.01 8.38
N PHE A 136 -13.40 -1.11 7.69
CA PHE A 136 -13.88 -2.43 8.10
C PHE A 136 -12.79 -3.50 8.03
N ASP A 137 -13.06 -4.63 8.67
CA ASP A 137 -12.40 -5.92 8.46
C ASP A 137 -13.43 -7.04 8.69
N VAL A 138 -13.25 -8.19 8.05
CA VAL A 138 -14.13 -9.35 8.21
C VAL A 138 -13.32 -10.50 8.78
N PHE A 139 -13.69 -11.00 9.95
CA PHE A 139 -12.97 -12.08 10.62
C PHE A 139 -13.84 -13.32 10.78
N VAL A 140 -13.18 -14.46 10.95
CA VAL A 140 -13.82 -15.78 10.97
C VAL A 140 -13.58 -16.43 12.32
N GLY A 141 -14.66 -16.89 12.96
CA GLY A 141 -14.60 -17.68 14.18
C GLY A 141 -14.16 -19.13 13.93
N PRO A 142 -13.89 -19.91 15.00
CA PRO A 142 -13.47 -21.30 14.88
C PRO A 142 -14.57 -22.23 14.31
N ASP A 143 -15.82 -21.78 14.33
CA ASP A 143 -17.00 -22.46 13.81
C ASP A 143 -17.34 -22.05 12.36
N ASP A 144 -16.46 -21.29 11.69
CA ASP A 144 -16.67 -20.70 10.36
C ASP A 144 -17.75 -19.60 10.33
N THR A 145 -18.23 -19.13 11.50
CA THR A 145 -19.09 -17.96 11.57
C THR A 145 -18.27 -16.70 11.25
N HIS A 146 -18.81 -15.86 10.37
CA HIS A 146 -18.15 -14.64 9.94
C HIS A 146 -18.71 -13.42 10.68
N TYR A 147 -17.83 -12.49 11.02
CA TYR A 147 -18.16 -11.25 11.67
C TYR A 147 -17.48 -10.10 10.93
N ILE A 148 -18.11 -8.94 10.94
CA ILE A 148 -17.54 -7.69 10.42
C ILE A 148 -17.36 -6.72 11.57
N ILE A 149 -16.18 -6.11 11.63
CA ILE A 149 -15.93 -4.94 12.47
C ILE A 149 -16.00 -3.69 11.60
N THR A 150 -16.63 -2.63 12.11
CA THR A 150 -16.71 -1.33 11.46
C THR A 150 -16.51 -0.20 12.47
N ASP A 151 -16.04 0.94 11.97
CA ASP A 151 -15.90 2.18 12.74
C ASP A 151 -16.72 3.32 12.08
N PRO A 152 -18.05 3.14 11.94
CA PRO A 152 -18.88 4.01 11.13
C PRO A 152 -18.83 5.45 11.62
N PHE A 153 -19.03 6.42 10.72
CA PHE A 153 -19.13 7.85 11.02
C PHE A 153 -20.38 8.22 11.87
N LEU A 154 -20.56 7.59 13.02
CA LEU A 154 -21.65 7.73 13.97
C LEU A 154 -21.08 8.10 15.33
N GLY A 155 -21.82 8.93 16.08
CA GLY A 155 -21.41 9.36 17.42
C GLY A 155 -20.19 10.29 17.45
N THR A 156 -19.78 10.89 16.33
CA THR A 156 -18.47 11.57 16.20
C THR A 156 -18.23 12.68 17.24
N ILE A 157 -17.11 12.62 17.96
CA ILE A 157 -16.67 13.68 18.91
C ILE A 157 -15.29 14.19 18.47
N PRO A 158 -15.07 15.51 18.35
CA PRO A 158 -13.74 16.07 18.13
C PRO A 158 -12.81 15.78 19.30
N SER A 159 -11.62 15.28 19.02
CA SER A 159 -10.57 15.01 20.01
C SER A 159 -9.61 16.20 20.16
N ALA A 160 -8.92 16.29 21.31
CA ALA A 160 -8.04 17.42 21.63
C ALA A 160 -6.78 17.50 20.74
N ASP A 161 -6.39 16.39 20.11
CA ASP A 161 -5.30 16.27 19.14
C ASP A 161 -5.74 16.53 17.69
N GLY A 162 -6.99 16.95 17.46
CA GLY A 162 -7.52 17.34 16.15
C GLY A 162 -8.10 16.19 15.32
N GLY A 163 -8.13 14.96 15.85
CA GLY A 163 -8.81 13.82 15.23
C GLY A 163 -10.31 13.76 15.55
N LEU A 164 -10.99 12.76 15.02
CA LEU A 164 -12.37 12.41 15.37
C LEU A 164 -12.38 11.07 16.12
N THR A 165 -13.24 10.94 17.13
CA THR A 165 -13.59 9.64 17.73
C THR A 165 -14.95 9.22 17.22
N TRP A 166 -15.13 7.97 16.83
CA TRP A 166 -16.40 7.40 16.39
C TRP A 166 -16.68 6.05 17.06
N ASP A 167 -17.91 5.57 16.93
CA ASP A 167 -18.31 4.28 17.49
C ASP A 167 -17.60 3.10 16.81
N ILE A 168 -17.40 2.00 17.55
CA ILE A 168 -16.87 0.74 17.03
C ILE A 168 -17.92 -0.34 17.18
N TRP A 169 -18.29 -0.99 16.07
CA TRP A 169 -19.31 -2.02 16.03
C TRP A 169 -18.74 -3.35 15.57
N VAL A 170 -19.29 -4.45 16.12
CA VAL A 170 -19.09 -5.79 15.57
C VAL A 170 -20.44 -6.43 15.30
N GLN A 171 -20.55 -7.05 14.13
CA GLN A 171 -21.79 -7.66 13.64
C GLN A 171 -21.51 -9.04 13.05
N GLN A 172 -22.41 -9.99 13.31
CA GLN A 172 -22.39 -11.28 12.62
C GLN A 172 -22.92 -11.12 11.19
N LEU A 173 -22.20 -11.69 10.23
CA LEU A 173 -22.64 -11.79 8.85
C LEU A 173 -23.57 -13.00 8.67
N ALA A 174 -24.56 -12.85 7.79
CA ALA A 174 -25.39 -13.95 7.32
C ALA A 174 -24.53 -14.97 6.55
N PRO A 175 -24.95 -16.25 6.44
CA PRO A 175 -24.14 -17.30 5.78
C PRO A 175 -23.79 -17.01 4.30
N ASP A 176 -24.59 -16.20 3.63
CA ASP A 176 -24.35 -15.74 2.25
C ASP A 176 -23.23 -14.69 2.15
N LEU A 177 -22.79 -14.16 3.29
CA LEU A 177 -21.73 -13.17 3.47
C LEU A 177 -22.02 -11.81 2.80
N ILE A 178 -23.24 -11.55 2.35
CA ILE A 178 -23.64 -10.31 1.67
C ILE A 178 -24.67 -9.50 2.46
N SER A 179 -24.87 -9.86 3.72
CA SER A 179 -25.66 -9.09 4.68
C SER A 179 -25.27 -9.41 6.12
N THR A 180 -25.65 -8.55 7.06
CA THR A 180 -25.61 -8.83 8.51
C THR A 180 -26.87 -9.57 8.95
N VAL A 181 -26.79 -10.37 10.01
CA VAL A 181 -27.97 -11.05 10.60
C VAL A 181 -28.95 -10.04 11.23
N ASN A 182 -28.44 -8.93 11.76
CA ASN A 182 -29.18 -7.78 12.31
C ASN A 182 -30.27 -8.12 13.35
N THR A 183 -29.90 -8.90 14.36
CA THR A 183 -30.69 -9.10 15.60
C THR A 183 -29.90 -8.63 16.81
N SER A 184 -30.57 -8.33 17.92
CA SER A 184 -29.94 -7.85 19.17
C SER A 184 -28.88 -8.80 19.75
N GLU A 185 -28.89 -10.08 19.39
CA GLU A 185 -27.93 -11.09 19.83
C GLU A 185 -26.71 -11.22 18.90
N THR A 186 -26.74 -10.53 17.76
CA THR A 186 -25.76 -10.68 16.66
C THR A 186 -25.02 -9.39 16.33
N ILE A 187 -25.23 -8.35 17.12
CA ILE A 187 -24.62 -7.02 16.98
C ILE A 187 -24.20 -6.51 18.35
N THR A 188 -23.06 -5.84 18.42
CA THR A 188 -22.58 -5.20 19.64
C THR A 188 -21.89 -3.87 19.34
N LEU A 189 -22.15 -2.87 20.19
CA LEU A 189 -21.34 -1.66 20.28
C LEU A 189 -20.16 -1.97 21.20
N VAL A 190 -18.96 -2.10 20.62
CA VAL A 190 -17.75 -2.46 21.36
C VAL A 190 -17.29 -1.31 22.25
N ARG A 191 -17.25 -0.10 21.68
CA ARG A 191 -16.97 1.16 22.37
C ARG A 191 -17.73 2.27 21.67
N SER A 192 -18.36 3.15 22.45
CA SER A 192 -18.90 4.40 21.92
C SER A 192 -17.80 5.44 21.75
N ALA A 193 -18.02 6.38 20.84
CA ALA A 193 -17.17 7.54 20.66
C ALA A 193 -16.93 8.30 21.97
N LYS A 194 -17.96 8.40 22.83
CA LYS A 194 -17.83 9.00 24.17
C LYS A 194 -16.87 8.22 25.06
N GLN A 195 -16.94 6.90 25.09
CA GLN A 195 -16.03 6.09 25.89
C GLN A 195 -14.58 6.23 25.42
N LEU A 196 -14.36 6.26 24.09
CA LEU A 196 -13.04 6.47 23.51
C LEU A 196 -12.51 7.88 23.83
N PHE A 197 -13.35 8.90 23.68
CA PHE A 197 -13.02 10.27 24.03
C PHE A 197 -12.65 10.42 25.52
N ASP A 198 -13.43 9.84 26.43
CA ASP A 198 -13.15 9.86 27.87
C ASP A 198 -11.83 9.13 28.22
N GLN A 199 -11.38 8.20 27.36
CA GLN A 199 -10.09 7.51 27.47
C GLN A 199 -8.94 8.21 26.74
N ASN A 200 -9.21 9.33 26.06
CA ASN A 200 -8.28 10.01 25.16
C ASN A 200 -7.71 9.06 24.08
N LEU A 201 -8.60 8.27 23.47
CA LEU A 201 -8.32 7.35 22.37
C LEU A 201 -9.12 7.73 21.12
N THR A 202 -8.47 7.61 19.97
CA THR A 202 -8.99 7.84 18.63
C THR A 202 -8.64 6.63 17.76
N LEU A 203 -9.62 5.81 17.42
CA LEU A 203 -9.38 4.49 16.82
C LEU A 203 -10.01 4.43 15.42
N GLU A 204 -9.19 4.13 14.41
CA GLU A 204 -9.62 3.87 13.03
C GLU A 204 -8.90 2.67 12.41
N ALA A 205 -9.09 2.44 11.11
CA ALA A 205 -8.31 1.47 10.34
C ALA A 205 -8.37 0.07 10.98
N THR A 206 -9.62 -0.37 11.17
CA THR A 206 -10.00 -1.58 11.87
C THR A 206 -9.30 -2.84 11.33
N GLY A 207 -8.95 -3.74 12.23
CA GLY A 207 -8.49 -5.08 11.92
C GLY A 207 -9.03 -6.07 12.94
N ALA A 208 -9.32 -7.29 12.54
CA ALA A 208 -9.83 -8.28 13.48
C ALA A 208 -9.45 -9.71 13.10
N PHE A 209 -9.28 -10.56 14.11
CA PHE A 209 -9.00 -11.97 13.92
C PHE A 209 -9.34 -12.80 15.15
N TYR A 210 -9.50 -14.10 14.93
CA TYR A 210 -9.54 -15.11 15.98
C TYR A 210 -8.18 -15.80 16.09
N HIS A 211 -7.70 -16.00 17.32
CA HIS A 211 -6.51 -16.79 17.61
C HIS A 211 -6.61 -17.42 19.00
N ASP A 212 -6.37 -18.74 19.08
CA ASP A 212 -6.21 -19.49 20.33
C ASP A 212 -7.30 -19.21 21.39
N GLY A 213 -8.57 -19.28 20.99
CA GLY A 213 -9.70 -19.06 21.90
C GLY A 213 -10.13 -17.60 22.09
N TYR A 214 -9.40 -16.64 21.53
CA TYR A 214 -9.68 -15.21 21.67
C TYR A 214 -9.92 -14.52 20.33
N TYR A 215 -10.78 -13.50 20.37
CA TYR A 215 -11.04 -12.54 19.31
C TYR A 215 -10.30 -11.25 19.64
N TYR A 216 -9.57 -10.73 18.66
CA TYR A 216 -8.76 -9.52 18.78
C TYR A 216 -9.28 -8.49 17.80
N LEU A 217 -9.44 -7.26 18.27
CA LEU A 217 -9.77 -6.09 17.47
C LEU A 217 -8.60 -5.12 17.55
N MET A 218 -7.99 -4.78 16.42
CA MET A 218 -6.83 -3.90 16.31
C MET A 218 -7.20 -2.64 15.54
N PHE A 219 -6.57 -1.53 15.91
CA PHE A 219 -6.89 -0.20 15.40
C PHE A 219 -5.63 0.62 15.22
N GLY A 220 -5.61 1.48 14.19
CA GLY A 220 -4.69 2.60 14.10
C GLY A 220 -5.24 3.84 14.79
N GLN A 221 -4.40 4.84 15.00
CA GLN A 221 -4.84 6.17 15.41
C GLN A 221 -5.67 6.84 14.31
N THR A 222 -6.75 7.53 14.66
CA THR A 222 -7.50 8.38 13.72
C THR A 222 -6.65 9.57 13.27
N CYS A 223 -6.19 9.53 12.03
CA CYS A 223 -5.29 10.53 11.48
C CYS A 223 -5.19 10.54 9.94
N GLN A 224 -6.13 9.91 9.22
CA GLN A 224 -6.11 9.78 7.76
C GLN A 224 -4.87 9.03 7.24
N ASN A 225 -3.79 9.74 6.95
CA ASN A 225 -2.56 9.22 6.34
C ASN A 225 -1.36 9.49 7.25
N CYS A 226 -1.33 8.86 8.42
CA CYS A 226 -0.21 9.00 9.34
C CYS A 226 0.35 7.66 9.80
N ALA A 227 1.60 7.69 10.24
CA ALA A 227 2.09 6.68 11.17
C ALA A 227 1.57 7.07 12.55
N GLY A 228 0.85 6.15 13.20
CA GLY A 228 0.20 6.40 14.48
C GLY A 228 0.32 5.18 15.39
N TYR A 229 -0.16 5.31 16.61
CA TYR A 229 -0.17 4.17 17.52
C TYR A 229 -1.09 3.04 17.00
N ILE A 230 -0.80 1.82 17.43
CA ILE A 230 -1.65 0.65 17.23
C ILE A 230 -2.17 0.22 18.60
N TYR A 231 -3.50 0.18 18.73
CA TYR A 231 -4.21 -0.21 19.95
C TYR A 231 -5.04 -1.46 19.70
N TYR A 232 -5.33 -2.25 20.75
CA TYR A 232 -6.20 -3.40 20.58
C TYR A 232 -7.14 -3.68 21.77
N PHE A 233 -8.24 -4.33 21.45
CA PHE A 233 -9.14 -4.98 22.39
C PHE A 233 -9.14 -6.49 22.16
N TYR A 234 -9.52 -7.27 23.17
CA TYR A 234 -9.66 -8.72 23.03
C TYR A 234 -10.78 -9.30 23.90
N SER A 235 -11.33 -10.44 23.50
CA SER A 235 -12.47 -11.11 24.13
C SER A 235 -12.47 -12.61 23.82
N GLU A 236 -13.10 -13.42 24.68
CA GLU A 236 -13.36 -14.86 24.40
C GLU A 236 -14.58 -15.07 23.51
N SER A 237 -15.38 -14.01 23.31
CA SER A 237 -16.59 -13.98 22.47
C SER A 237 -16.46 -12.90 21.39
N PRO A 238 -16.92 -13.18 20.16
CA PRO A 238 -16.83 -12.22 19.05
C PRO A 238 -17.68 -10.96 19.29
N LEU A 239 -18.68 -11.04 20.18
CA LEU A 239 -19.55 -9.92 20.53
C LEU A 239 -19.21 -9.30 21.90
N GLY A 240 -18.07 -9.67 22.47
CA GLY A 240 -17.59 -9.16 23.75
C GLY A 240 -18.15 -9.91 24.97
N PRO A 241 -17.96 -9.36 26.18
CA PRO A 241 -17.39 -8.04 26.45
C PRO A 241 -15.89 -7.97 26.15
N TYR A 242 -15.48 -6.88 25.49
CA TYR A 242 -14.09 -6.65 25.10
C TYR A 242 -13.27 -5.99 26.22
N LYS A 243 -12.12 -6.60 26.53
CA LYS A 243 -11.10 -6.08 27.45
C LYS A 243 -10.12 -5.18 26.71
N ASP A 244 -9.62 -4.18 27.41
CA ASP A 244 -8.54 -3.33 26.95
C ASP A 244 -7.21 -4.08 26.93
N GLY A 245 -6.65 -4.24 25.73
CA GLY A 245 -5.34 -4.83 25.51
C GLY A 245 -4.20 -3.81 25.58
N GLY A 246 -4.51 -2.55 25.28
CA GLY A 246 -3.54 -1.46 25.32
C GLY A 246 -2.84 -1.22 23.98
N TYR A 247 -1.71 -0.53 24.04
CA TYR A 247 -0.90 -0.19 22.88
C TYR A 247 0.04 -1.35 22.51
N VAL A 248 -0.08 -1.85 21.28
CA VAL A 248 0.88 -2.80 20.71
C VAL A 248 2.09 -2.05 20.15
N SER A 249 1.86 -0.86 19.60
CA SER A 249 2.91 0.07 19.18
C SER A 249 2.47 1.51 19.42
N ARG A 250 3.42 2.39 19.73
CA ARG A 250 3.19 3.84 19.84
C ARG A 250 3.44 4.59 18.55
N ASP A 251 4.19 4.02 17.62
CA ASP A 251 4.59 4.63 16.34
C ASP A 251 4.10 3.84 15.12
N GLY A 252 3.37 2.75 15.36
CA GLY A 252 2.81 1.88 14.33
C GLY A 252 3.86 1.29 13.40
N CYS A 253 5.13 1.20 13.80
CA CYS A 253 6.23 0.83 12.91
C CYS A 253 6.32 1.69 11.63
N GLY A 254 5.98 2.98 11.73
CA GLY A 254 6.01 3.90 10.60
C GLY A 254 4.83 3.73 9.63
N GLY A 255 3.70 3.19 10.09
CA GLY A 255 2.48 3.04 9.29
C GLY A 255 1.21 3.05 10.14
N GLN A 256 0.08 2.84 9.47
CA GLN A 256 -1.24 2.68 10.09
C GLN A 256 -1.71 1.22 9.93
N ASN A 257 -2.33 0.66 10.96
CA ASN A 257 -2.97 -0.66 10.89
C ASN A 257 -3.93 -0.74 9.70
N LYS A 258 -3.98 -1.85 8.97
CA LYS A 258 -4.94 -2.06 7.85
C LYS A 258 -5.58 -3.45 7.85
N GLY A 259 -5.57 -4.14 8.97
CA GLY A 259 -6.20 -5.44 9.12
C GLY A 259 -5.24 -6.53 9.56
N ALA A 260 -5.79 -7.70 9.86
CA ALA A 260 -5.02 -8.87 10.26
C ALA A 260 -5.22 -10.01 9.27
N ASN A 261 -4.12 -10.69 8.94
CA ASN A 261 -4.11 -11.76 7.96
C ASN A 261 -3.83 -13.07 8.70
N VAL A 262 -4.84 -13.92 8.82
CA VAL A 262 -4.71 -15.25 9.42
C VAL A 262 -4.34 -16.25 8.33
N LEU A 263 -3.12 -16.74 8.35
CA LEU A 263 -2.60 -17.70 7.39
C LEU A 263 -2.37 -19.05 8.05
N PRO A 264 -2.74 -20.17 7.41
CA PRO A 264 -2.50 -21.50 7.95
C PRO A 264 -1.00 -21.84 7.97
N THR A 265 -0.62 -22.73 8.87
CA THR A 265 0.77 -23.21 9.02
C THR A 265 0.86 -24.74 8.90
N PRO A 266 2.01 -25.32 8.49
CA PRO A 266 2.14 -26.76 8.24
C PRO A 266 1.82 -27.69 9.40
N ASP A 267 1.95 -27.20 10.63
CA ASP A 267 1.63 -27.91 11.87
C ASP A 267 0.13 -27.94 12.19
N GLY A 268 -0.72 -27.40 11.31
CA GLY A 268 -2.17 -27.30 11.50
C GLY A 268 -2.60 -26.09 12.31
N GLY A 269 -1.67 -25.20 12.68
CA GLY A 269 -1.95 -23.93 13.34
C GLY A 269 -2.21 -22.78 12.36
N SER A 270 -2.06 -21.55 12.89
CA SER A 270 -2.08 -20.33 12.10
C SER A 270 -1.02 -19.34 12.57
N ILE A 271 -0.55 -18.52 11.62
CA ILE A 271 0.19 -17.30 11.89
C ILE A 271 -0.70 -16.10 11.59
N VAL A 272 -0.68 -15.11 12.48
CA VAL A 272 -1.38 -13.85 12.27
C VAL A 272 -0.36 -12.79 11.85
N LEU A 273 -0.52 -12.24 10.66
CA LEU A 273 0.28 -11.13 10.15
C LEU A 273 -0.56 -9.86 10.17
N ALA A 274 -0.18 -8.88 10.99
CA ALA A 274 -0.81 -7.57 10.93
C ALA A 274 -0.33 -6.80 9.70
N GLY A 275 -1.29 -6.33 8.89
CA GLY A 275 -1.06 -5.43 7.77
C GLY A 275 -0.88 -4.01 8.30
N ASN A 276 0.19 -3.36 7.87
CA ASN A 276 0.51 -2.00 8.28
C ASN A 276 0.88 -1.16 7.05
N LEU A 277 0.09 -0.14 6.76
CA LEU A 277 0.30 0.72 5.61
C LEU A 277 1.29 1.84 5.93
N GLY A 278 2.49 1.76 5.37
CA GLY A 278 3.47 2.84 5.41
C GLY A 278 3.15 3.92 4.39
N TYR A 279 2.45 4.96 4.84
CA TYR A 279 2.18 6.12 4.01
C TYR A 279 3.47 6.84 3.58
N ARG A 280 3.51 7.32 2.34
CA ARG A 280 4.57 8.25 1.86
C ARG A 280 4.16 9.73 1.99
N THR A 281 3.01 9.98 2.58
CA THR A 281 2.49 11.28 3.01
C THR A 281 2.24 11.26 4.52
N GLY A 282 2.32 12.41 5.15
CA GLY A 282 1.80 12.65 6.50
C GLY A 282 0.38 13.24 6.49
N PRO A 283 -0.21 13.44 7.67
CA PRO A 283 -1.54 14.03 7.85
C PRO A 283 -1.56 15.56 7.67
N ASP A 284 -0.39 16.20 7.80
CA ASP A 284 -0.16 17.62 7.53
C ASP A 284 0.12 17.89 6.05
N ASN A 285 0.13 16.85 5.22
CA ASN A 285 0.19 17.02 3.79
C ASN A 285 -1.18 17.56 3.30
N TYR A 286 -1.17 18.73 2.65
CA TYR A 286 -2.35 19.33 1.99
C TYR A 286 -2.33 19.26 0.46
N ALA A 287 -3.47 18.82 -0.07
CA ALA A 287 -3.91 19.06 -1.43
C ALA A 287 -4.27 20.53 -1.64
N TRP A 288 -4.21 20.95 -2.89
CA TRP A 288 -4.86 22.17 -3.32
C TRP A 288 -5.72 21.83 -4.52
N SER A 289 -6.95 21.46 -4.24
CA SER A 289 -8.02 21.41 -5.22
C SER A 289 -8.58 22.82 -5.39
N ASP A 290 -9.03 23.20 -6.59
CA ASP A 290 -9.88 24.39 -6.85
C ASP A 290 -9.47 25.77 -6.27
N GLY A 291 -8.19 25.95 -5.91
CA GLY A 291 -7.71 27.19 -5.28
C GLY A 291 -8.02 27.28 -3.79
N THR A 292 -8.46 26.20 -3.16
CA THR A 292 -8.61 26.08 -1.70
C THR A 292 -7.67 25.00 -1.15
N GLN A 293 -7.16 25.23 0.05
CA GLN A 293 -6.36 24.24 0.76
C GLN A 293 -7.27 23.11 1.24
N SER A 294 -7.00 21.88 0.79
CA SER A 294 -7.72 20.67 1.18
C SER A 294 -6.75 19.61 1.75
N TYR A 295 -7.27 18.67 2.54
CA TYR A 295 -6.46 17.58 3.11
C TYR A 295 -6.19 16.50 2.05
N VAL A 296 -5.10 15.73 2.22
CA VAL A 296 -4.84 14.55 1.39
C VAL A 296 -5.86 13.44 1.69
N TRP A 297 -6.63 13.04 0.68
CA TRP A 297 -7.59 11.94 0.72
C TRP A 297 -6.98 10.61 0.26
N HIS A 298 -7.64 9.49 0.56
CA HIS A 298 -7.23 8.20 0.02
C HIS A 298 -7.35 8.16 -1.50
N GLY A 299 -6.32 7.62 -2.17
CA GLY A 299 -6.22 7.64 -3.64
C GLY A 299 -5.28 8.73 -4.17
N ASP A 300 -4.89 9.69 -3.33
CA ASP A 300 -3.93 10.72 -3.67
C ASP A 300 -2.52 10.15 -3.87
N ASN A 301 -1.75 10.76 -4.76
CA ASN A 301 -0.77 10.00 -5.54
C ASN A 301 0.56 9.71 -4.91
N HIS A 302 0.88 10.46 -3.88
CA HIS A 302 1.97 10.03 -3.02
C HIS A 302 1.67 8.70 -2.33
N GLN A 303 0.38 8.36 -2.15
CA GLN A 303 0.00 7.07 -1.62
C GLN A 303 0.16 5.92 -2.63
N ALA A 304 0.25 6.17 -3.93
CA ALA A 304 0.59 5.14 -4.94
C ALA A 304 1.93 4.44 -4.66
N ALA A 305 2.86 5.14 -3.99
CA ALA A 305 4.16 4.64 -3.56
C ALA A 305 4.17 4.14 -2.11
N SER A 306 3.05 4.23 -1.39
CA SER A 306 2.87 3.60 -0.09
C SER A 306 2.94 2.08 -0.24
N SER A 307 3.26 1.41 0.85
CA SER A 307 3.45 -0.04 0.84
C SER A 307 2.89 -0.63 2.12
N THR A 308 2.20 -1.75 1.99
CA THR A 308 1.82 -2.56 3.14
C THR A 308 3.03 -3.36 3.61
N TYR A 309 3.34 -3.24 4.88
CA TYR A 309 4.26 -4.11 5.61
C TYR A 309 3.45 -5.14 6.39
N PHE A 310 4.00 -6.34 6.53
CA PHE A 310 3.36 -7.41 7.31
C PHE A 310 4.25 -7.77 8.48
N PHE A 311 3.70 -7.66 9.69
CA PHE A 311 4.41 -8.01 10.93
C PHE A 311 3.72 -9.20 11.59
N PRO A 312 4.46 -10.28 11.95
CA PRO A 312 3.87 -11.37 12.72
C PRO A 312 3.49 -10.87 14.11
N LEU A 313 2.28 -11.21 14.53
CA LEU A 313 1.83 -10.99 15.91
C LEU A 313 2.40 -12.08 16.80
N GLU A 314 2.86 -11.68 17.98
CA GLU A 314 3.28 -12.59 19.03
C GLU A 314 2.38 -12.41 20.26
N PHE A 315 2.11 -13.52 20.94
CA PHE A 315 1.20 -13.57 22.07
C PHE A 315 1.96 -13.91 23.35
N ASN A 316 1.55 -13.30 24.45
CA ASN A 316 1.93 -13.70 25.80
C ASN A 316 1.14 -14.94 26.21
N ARG A 317 1.57 -15.59 27.31
CA ARG A 317 0.88 -16.77 27.87
C ARG A 317 -0.54 -16.49 28.38
N ASP A 318 -0.85 -15.22 28.65
CA ASP A 318 -2.17 -14.75 29.08
C ASP A 318 -3.02 -14.26 27.90
N HIS A 319 -2.63 -14.62 26.67
CA HIS A 319 -3.29 -14.26 25.42
C HIS A 319 -3.26 -12.75 25.08
N THR A 320 -2.53 -11.92 25.84
CA THR A 320 -2.27 -10.53 25.43
C THR A 320 -1.26 -10.46 24.27
N LEU A 321 -1.32 -9.40 23.46
CA LEU A 321 -0.35 -9.19 22.38
C LEU A 321 0.97 -8.65 22.95
N LYS A 322 2.09 -9.14 22.43
CA LYS A 322 3.39 -8.53 22.68
C LYS A 322 3.55 -7.27 21.84
N ASN A 323 4.32 -6.31 22.36
CA ASN A 323 4.64 -5.09 21.64
C ASN A 323 5.36 -5.37 20.32
N TYR A 324 5.11 -4.54 19.31
CA TYR A 324 5.81 -4.62 18.04
C TYR A 324 7.30 -4.34 18.21
N THR A 325 8.12 -5.18 17.59
CA THR A 325 9.57 -4.99 17.49
C THR A 325 9.97 -4.37 16.14
N CYS A 326 9.01 -4.17 15.24
CA CYS A 326 9.18 -3.61 13.90
C CYS A 326 10.38 -4.20 13.13
N PRO A 327 10.54 -5.54 13.07
CA PRO A 327 11.75 -6.12 12.54
C PRO A 327 11.83 -5.92 11.03
N SER A 328 13.05 -5.63 10.54
CA SER A 328 13.32 -5.51 9.10
C SER A 328 13.26 -6.84 8.35
N LYS A 329 13.18 -7.96 9.07
CA LYS A 329 13.04 -9.32 8.55
C LYS A 329 12.09 -10.10 9.44
N VAL A 330 11.19 -10.85 8.82
CA VAL A 330 10.22 -11.71 9.52
C VAL A 330 10.39 -13.14 9.04
N GLN A 331 10.03 -14.10 9.89
CA GLN A 331 9.94 -15.50 9.52
C GLN A 331 8.46 -15.87 9.47
N VAL A 332 8.03 -16.41 8.34
CA VAL A 332 6.66 -16.88 8.13
C VAL A 332 6.73 -18.37 7.79
N PRO A 333 6.16 -19.26 8.62
CA PRO A 333 6.03 -20.67 8.28
C PRO A 333 5.03 -20.81 7.12
N LEU A 334 5.44 -21.49 6.05
CA LEU A 334 4.66 -21.60 4.82
C LEU A 334 4.01 -22.98 4.71
N MET A 335 2.73 -23.08 4.35
CA MET A 335 1.99 -24.34 4.08
C MET A 335 2.65 -25.28 3.05
N GLY A 336 3.54 -24.78 2.20
CA GLY A 336 4.22 -25.57 1.18
C GLY A 336 5.48 -26.24 1.71
N ASP A 337 5.75 -27.46 1.23
CA ASP A 337 6.98 -28.22 1.47
C ASP A 337 8.16 -27.58 0.70
N LEU A 338 8.44 -26.31 0.99
CA LEU A 338 9.55 -25.56 0.44
C LEU A 338 10.82 -26.06 1.12
N LYS A 339 11.41 -27.11 0.55
CA LYS A 339 12.67 -27.72 1.00
C LYS A 339 13.84 -26.73 1.09
N LYS A 340 13.68 -25.53 0.55
CA LYS A 340 14.60 -24.40 0.66
C LYS A 340 13.76 -23.12 0.79
N SER A 341 14.03 -22.29 1.79
CA SER A 341 13.51 -20.91 1.79
C SER A 341 13.95 -20.21 0.50
N PRO A 342 13.05 -19.48 -0.18
CA PRO A 342 13.47 -18.64 -1.29
C PRO A 342 14.56 -17.67 -0.79
N ASP A 343 15.55 -17.39 -1.65
CA ASP A 343 16.55 -16.39 -1.31
C ASP A 343 15.82 -15.08 -1.01
N ALA A 344 16.18 -14.42 0.10
CA ALA A 344 15.50 -13.19 0.51
C ALA A 344 15.53 -12.20 -0.68
N PRO A 345 14.38 -11.61 -1.06
CA PRO A 345 14.37 -10.62 -2.11
C PRO A 345 15.32 -9.49 -1.71
N LEU A 346 16.14 -9.04 -2.66
CA LEU A 346 16.99 -7.89 -2.41
C LEU A 346 16.08 -6.70 -2.06
N PRO A 347 16.33 -5.97 -0.96
CA PRO A 347 15.45 -4.88 -0.55
C PRO A 347 15.67 -3.69 -1.50
N TYR A 348 14.90 -3.69 -2.58
CA TYR A 348 14.90 -2.65 -3.57
C TYR A 348 14.22 -1.38 -3.04
N GLN A 349 14.69 -0.21 -3.46
CA GLN A 349 14.09 1.08 -3.14
C GLN A 349 13.93 1.93 -4.40
N LEU A 350 12.94 2.81 -4.41
CA LEU A 350 12.76 3.79 -5.47
C LEU A 350 13.61 5.04 -5.19
N ASP A 351 14.31 5.54 -6.20
CA ASP A 351 15.15 6.73 -6.12
C ASP A 351 14.76 7.73 -7.22
N CYS A 352 13.92 8.72 -6.88
CA CYS A 352 13.47 9.77 -7.79
C CYS A 352 14.26 11.07 -7.59
N ARG A 353 15.47 11.13 -8.16
CA ARG A 353 16.37 12.27 -7.99
C ARG A 353 16.97 12.80 -9.29
N VAL A 354 16.65 12.23 -10.45
CA VAL A 354 17.09 12.75 -11.76
C VAL A 354 16.22 13.96 -12.12
N ARG A 355 16.78 15.15 -12.08
CA ARG A 355 16.10 16.45 -12.28
C ARG A 355 16.93 17.35 -13.20
N ASN A 356 16.33 18.42 -13.74
CA ASN A 356 17.06 19.40 -14.58
C ASN A 356 18.30 20.04 -13.91
N TRP A 357 18.39 20.02 -12.59
CA TRP A 357 19.54 20.51 -11.82
C TRP A 357 20.36 19.40 -11.16
N LYS A 358 20.02 18.13 -11.38
CA LYS A 358 20.62 16.98 -10.68
C LYS A 358 20.63 15.71 -11.53
N SER A 359 21.82 15.18 -11.81
CA SER A 359 21.96 13.88 -12.45
C SER A 359 22.19 12.77 -11.44
N ILE A 360 21.94 11.53 -11.87
CA ILE A 360 22.32 10.32 -11.12
C ILE A 360 23.41 9.60 -11.88
N ASP A 361 24.46 9.22 -11.16
CA ASP A 361 25.62 8.54 -11.71
C ASP A 361 25.78 7.17 -11.05
N ALA A 362 25.94 6.12 -11.86
CA ALA A 362 26.41 4.81 -11.46
C ALA A 362 27.77 4.53 -12.12
N THR A 363 28.84 4.50 -11.33
CA THR A 363 30.22 4.31 -11.80
C THR A 363 30.73 2.95 -11.38
N TYR A 364 31.47 2.29 -12.27
CA TYR A 364 32.01 0.95 -12.09
C TYR A 364 33.52 0.96 -12.28
N SER A 365 34.27 0.91 -11.17
CA SER A 365 35.73 0.82 -11.22
C SER A 365 36.23 -0.48 -11.84
N GLN A 366 35.41 -1.55 -11.77
CA GLN A 366 35.50 -2.67 -12.70
C GLN A 366 34.37 -2.56 -13.73
N PRO A 367 34.69 -2.16 -14.98
CA PRO A 367 33.70 -1.98 -16.04
C PRO A 367 32.90 -3.25 -16.31
N LYS A 368 31.59 -3.08 -16.56
CA LYS A 368 30.62 -4.16 -16.82
C LYS A 368 30.43 -4.33 -18.32
N SER A 369 30.12 -5.55 -18.76
CA SER A 369 29.96 -5.86 -20.18
C SER A 369 28.82 -6.82 -20.40
N GLY A 370 28.10 -6.61 -21.49
CA GLY A 370 27.18 -7.55 -22.10
C GLY A 370 26.56 -6.91 -23.33
N ALA A 371 25.68 -7.62 -24.02
CA ALA A 371 25.12 -7.17 -25.29
C ALA A 371 23.95 -6.17 -25.10
N THR A 372 23.33 -6.17 -23.92
CA THR A 372 22.14 -5.37 -23.66
C THR A 372 22.08 -4.97 -22.18
N LEU A 373 22.09 -3.67 -21.94
CA LEU A 373 21.89 -3.11 -20.61
C LEU A 373 20.39 -2.88 -20.36
N GLU A 374 19.84 -3.49 -19.33
CA GLU A 374 18.44 -3.29 -18.91
C GLU A 374 18.36 -2.93 -17.42
N PHE A 375 17.65 -1.85 -17.11
CA PHE A 375 17.31 -1.49 -15.73
C PHE A 375 15.98 -0.73 -15.69
N PRO A 376 15.26 -0.76 -14.55
CA PRO A 376 13.97 -0.10 -14.45
C PRO A 376 14.11 1.40 -14.18
N VAL A 377 13.27 2.18 -14.85
CA VAL A 377 13.09 3.61 -14.63
C VAL A 377 11.61 3.91 -14.47
N PHE A 378 11.31 5.03 -13.84
CA PHE A 378 9.98 5.61 -13.77
C PHE A 378 10.05 7.12 -13.87
N GLN A 379 8.92 7.77 -14.10
CA GLN A 379 8.81 9.22 -14.04
C GLN A 379 7.89 9.65 -12.90
N ARG A 380 8.11 10.87 -12.43
CA ARG A 380 7.26 11.57 -11.48
C ARG A 380 7.31 13.05 -11.79
N THR A 381 6.18 13.69 -12.06
CA THR A 381 6.13 15.14 -12.13
C THR A 381 6.17 15.78 -10.74
N ASP A 382 6.82 16.93 -10.63
CA ASP A 382 6.54 17.95 -9.63
C ASP A 382 5.17 18.50 -10.01
N ASN A 383 4.18 18.40 -9.13
CA ASN A 383 2.83 18.90 -9.36
C ASN A 383 2.85 20.34 -9.88
N LEU A 384 2.49 20.46 -11.17
CA LEU A 384 2.21 21.72 -11.85
C LEU A 384 0.92 21.58 -12.69
N GLY A 385 -0.17 21.07 -12.09
CA GLY A 385 -1.51 21.06 -12.70
C GLY A 385 -1.88 19.83 -13.56
N PRO A 386 -3.18 19.63 -13.85
CA PRO A 386 -3.77 18.38 -14.30
C PRO A 386 -3.46 18.07 -15.76
N THR A 387 -3.70 16.82 -16.12
CA THR A 387 -3.71 16.36 -17.50
C THR A 387 -4.70 15.24 -17.70
N THR A 388 -5.18 15.17 -18.91
CA THR A 388 -6.00 14.09 -19.43
C THR A 388 -5.19 12.81 -19.70
N ASN A 389 -5.78 11.68 -19.32
CA ASN A 389 -5.45 10.28 -19.66
C ASN A 389 -4.08 9.68 -19.34
N ALA A 390 -3.12 10.39 -18.76
CA ALA A 390 -1.87 9.78 -18.27
C ALA A 390 -1.08 10.59 -17.21
N GLY A 391 -1.60 11.70 -16.65
CA GLY A 391 -0.74 12.65 -15.93
C GLY A 391 0.11 13.47 -16.93
N PRO A 392 0.57 14.71 -16.62
CA PRO A 392 1.54 15.36 -17.46
C PRO A 392 2.75 14.47 -17.32
N VAL A 393 3.19 13.90 -18.43
CA VAL A 393 4.51 13.30 -18.46
C VAL A 393 5.53 14.42 -18.22
N LEU A 394 6.74 14.06 -17.82
CA LEU A 394 7.81 15.05 -17.69
C LEU A 394 7.94 15.86 -18.99
N ASN A 395 8.09 17.18 -18.87
CA ASN A 395 8.21 18.10 -20.00
C ASN A 395 9.60 18.05 -20.68
N GLY A 396 10.39 17.04 -20.34
CA GLY A 396 11.71 16.76 -20.86
C GLY A 396 11.99 15.26 -20.88
N PRO A 397 12.78 14.76 -21.85
CA PRO A 397 13.11 13.35 -21.91
C PRO A 397 14.03 12.90 -20.77
N LEU A 398 14.05 11.59 -20.53
CA LEU A 398 15.13 10.95 -19.78
C LEU A 398 16.28 10.67 -20.76
N THR A 399 17.46 11.20 -20.47
CA THR A 399 18.68 10.88 -21.18
C THR A 399 19.54 9.97 -20.32
N VAL A 400 19.97 8.83 -20.89
CA VAL A 400 20.92 7.91 -20.28
C VAL A 400 22.20 7.93 -21.11
N THR A 401 23.30 8.37 -20.52
CA THR A 401 24.62 8.38 -21.16
C THR A 401 25.48 7.26 -20.58
N LEU A 402 25.98 6.39 -21.44
CA LEU A 402 26.93 5.35 -21.12
C LEU A 402 28.34 5.84 -21.47
N ALA A 403 29.25 5.80 -20.51
CA ALA A 403 30.68 5.94 -20.78
C ALA A 403 31.32 4.55 -20.82
N TYR A 404 32.21 4.36 -21.79
CA TYR A 404 32.94 3.12 -22.00
C TYR A 404 34.42 3.26 -21.62
N THR A 405 35.09 2.13 -21.43
CA THR A 405 36.51 2.10 -21.05
C THR A 405 37.47 2.69 -22.08
N ASN A 406 37.07 2.73 -23.35
CA ASN A 406 37.84 3.32 -24.44
C ASN A 406 37.67 4.84 -24.54
N GLY A 407 36.98 5.46 -23.57
CA GLY A 407 36.68 6.90 -23.57
C GLY A 407 35.51 7.31 -24.45
N ALA A 408 34.92 6.39 -25.23
CA ALA A 408 33.72 6.68 -26.00
C ALA A 408 32.50 6.83 -25.08
N THR A 409 31.55 7.66 -25.50
CA THR A 409 30.25 7.81 -24.84
C THR A 409 29.12 7.56 -25.83
N GLU A 410 28.00 7.05 -25.34
CA GLU A 410 26.80 6.81 -26.13
C GLU A 410 25.58 7.21 -25.31
N SER A 411 24.68 7.99 -25.89
CA SER A 411 23.51 8.53 -25.20
C SER A 411 22.23 8.00 -25.82
N PHE A 412 21.31 7.62 -24.95
CA PHE A 412 19.98 7.12 -25.29
C PHE A 412 18.95 8.05 -24.67
N SER A 413 17.85 8.29 -25.35
CA SER A 413 16.82 9.21 -24.89
C SER A 413 15.44 8.59 -25.01
N TRP A 414 14.65 8.70 -23.94
CA TRP A 414 13.24 8.30 -23.93
C TRP A 414 12.40 9.56 -23.75
N ALA A 415 11.45 9.74 -24.68
CA ALA A 415 10.35 10.67 -24.44
C ALA A 415 9.64 10.28 -23.14
N ALA A 416 9.18 11.28 -22.40
CA ALA A 416 8.50 11.05 -21.14
C ALA A 416 7.25 10.15 -21.31
N SER A 417 6.55 10.24 -22.43
CA SER A 417 5.44 9.34 -22.81
C SER A 417 5.81 7.85 -22.86
N ASN A 418 7.09 7.52 -23.00
CA ASN A 418 7.57 6.14 -23.08
C ASN A 418 8.02 5.60 -21.73
N ILE A 419 7.99 6.41 -20.68
CA ILE A 419 8.40 6.03 -19.32
C ILE A 419 7.15 5.89 -18.45
N SER A 420 7.02 4.77 -17.76
CA SER A 420 5.87 4.54 -16.88
C SER A 420 6.01 5.30 -15.56
N TRP A 421 4.89 5.56 -14.91
CA TRP A 421 4.82 6.07 -13.53
C TRP A 421 5.21 5.01 -12.49
N ALA A 422 5.16 3.74 -12.88
CA ALA A 422 5.72 2.62 -12.12
C ALA A 422 7.07 2.21 -12.74
N PRO A 423 7.98 1.59 -11.96
CA PRO A 423 9.24 1.10 -12.51
C PRO A 423 9.03 0.13 -13.68
N ALA A 424 9.49 0.53 -14.86
CA ALA A 424 9.44 -0.26 -16.09
C ALA A 424 10.83 -0.35 -16.71
N LYS A 425 11.16 -1.49 -17.31
CA LYS A 425 12.49 -1.72 -17.90
C LYS A 425 12.69 -0.83 -19.13
N ILE A 426 13.81 -0.14 -19.18
CA ILE A 426 14.39 0.37 -20.42
C ILE A 426 15.53 -0.53 -20.86
N SER A 427 15.78 -0.58 -22.17
CA SER A 427 16.78 -1.47 -22.78
C SER A 427 17.67 -0.69 -23.72
N MET A 428 18.99 -0.93 -23.64
CA MET A 428 20.02 -0.30 -24.46
C MET A 428 20.94 -1.35 -25.05
N ASN A 429 21.21 -1.27 -26.34
CA ASN A 429 22.21 -2.12 -26.98
C ASN A 429 23.61 -1.54 -26.72
N THR A 430 24.40 -2.24 -25.93
CA THR A 430 25.79 -1.90 -25.62
C THR A 430 26.79 -2.57 -26.57
N SER A 431 26.32 -3.51 -27.40
CA SER A 431 27.13 -4.26 -28.37
C SER A 431 28.38 -4.91 -27.74
N GLY A 432 28.29 -5.34 -26.48
CA GLY A 432 29.41 -5.95 -25.76
C GLY A 432 30.46 -4.97 -25.23
N LYS A 433 30.32 -3.66 -25.50
CA LYS A 433 31.25 -2.64 -25.00
C LYS A 433 31.26 -2.63 -23.47
N ARG A 434 32.43 -2.34 -22.90
CA ARG A 434 32.64 -2.31 -21.44
C ARG A 434 32.20 -0.96 -20.87
N VAL A 435 31.07 -0.92 -20.18
CA VAL A 435 30.49 0.26 -19.54
C VAL A 435 31.21 0.54 -18.22
N SER A 436 31.77 1.75 -18.10
CA SER A 436 32.44 2.25 -16.89
C SER A 436 31.56 3.23 -16.10
N LYS A 437 30.61 3.92 -16.75
CA LYS A 437 29.68 4.84 -16.10
C LYS A 437 28.32 4.85 -16.80
N ILE A 438 27.25 4.96 -16.02
CA ILE A 438 25.90 5.31 -16.46
C ILE A 438 25.56 6.66 -15.83
N THR A 439 25.14 7.62 -16.63
CA THR A 439 24.64 8.93 -16.17
C THR A 439 23.20 9.09 -16.62
N LEU A 440 22.30 9.39 -15.69
CA LEU A 440 20.90 9.68 -15.97
C LEU A 440 20.64 11.17 -15.74
N GLU A 441 20.11 11.81 -16.76
CA GLU A 441 19.88 13.26 -16.83
C GLU A 441 18.52 13.56 -17.46
N THR A 442 18.00 14.74 -17.16
CA THR A 442 16.83 15.26 -17.84
C THR A 442 16.94 16.78 -17.88
N ASN A 443 16.25 17.42 -18.81
CA ASN A 443 15.97 18.85 -18.76
C ASN A 443 14.54 19.13 -18.26
N ALA A 444 13.81 18.10 -17.83
CA ALA A 444 12.46 18.25 -17.31
C ALA A 444 12.45 19.15 -16.07
N THR A 445 11.64 20.20 -16.13
CA THR A 445 11.51 21.22 -15.08
C THR A 445 10.33 20.95 -14.16
N ASN A 446 9.47 20.01 -14.55
CA ASN A 446 8.23 19.69 -13.87
C ASN A 446 8.33 18.33 -13.17
N GLY A 447 9.48 17.91 -12.65
CA GLY A 447 9.61 16.64 -11.93
C GLY A 447 10.97 15.94 -11.88
N CYS A 448 10.92 14.65 -11.54
CA CYS A 448 12.06 13.75 -11.55
C CYS A 448 11.79 12.45 -12.32
N TYR A 449 12.80 11.97 -13.03
CA TYR A 449 12.89 10.55 -13.32
C TYR A 449 13.50 9.82 -12.12
N GLY A 450 13.12 8.55 -11.96
CA GLY A 450 13.63 7.70 -10.92
C GLY A 450 14.13 6.35 -11.41
N THR A 451 14.93 5.72 -10.56
CA THR A 451 15.51 4.38 -10.76
C THR A 451 15.14 3.47 -9.60
N VAL A 452 15.32 2.16 -9.78
CA VAL A 452 15.34 1.22 -8.65
C VAL A 452 16.77 1.02 -8.19
N VAL A 453 17.00 1.08 -6.89
CA VAL A 453 18.29 0.82 -6.26
C VAL A 453 18.21 -0.40 -5.37
N GLN A 454 19.32 -1.09 -5.19
CA GLN A 454 19.46 -2.23 -4.29
C GLN A 454 20.53 -1.93 -3.23
N PRO A 455 20.63 -2.70 -2.13
CA PRO A 455 21.75 -2.57 -1.22
C PRO A 455 23.05 -2.78 -1.95
N LYS A 456 24.07 -2.05 -1.54
CA LYS A 456 25.38 -2.15 -2.15
C LYS A 456 25.94 -3.58 -2.03
N GLN A 457 26.15 -4.25 -3.17
CA GLN A 457 26.77 -5.57 -3.22
C GLN A 457 28.16 -5.52 -3.86
N ASP A 458 28.37 -4.65 -4.85
CA ASP A 458 29.67 -4.49 -5.49
C ASP A 458 30.46 -3.36 -4.81
N SER A 459 31.53 -3.72 -4.09
CA SER A 459 32.44 -2.71 -3.48
C SER A 459 33.05 -1.77 -4.52
N ARG A 460 33.11 -2.20 -5.79
CA ARG A 460 33.67 -1.46 -6.93
C ARG A 460 32.64 -0.63 -7.69
N SER A 461 31.36 -0.69 -7.30
CA SER A 461 30.34 0.23 -7.77
C SER A 461 30.27 1.48 -6.87
N SER A 462 29.89 2.60 -7.47
CA SER A 462 29.51 3.82 -6.76
C SER A 462 28.27 4.39 -7.41
N TYR A 463 27.24 4.62 -6.62
CA TYR A 463 25.98 5.23 -7.04
C TYR A 463 25.77 6.52 -6.27
N GLY A 464 25.18 7.53 -6.89
CA GLY A 464 24.97 8.82 -6.24
C GLY A 464 24.44 9.86 -7.20
N SER A 465 24.38 11.09 -6.73
CA SER A 465 23.90 12.21 -7.52
C SER A 465 24.98 13.25 -7.76
N THR A 466 25.00 13.82 -8.96
CA THR A 466 25.87 14.96 -9.28
C THR A 466 25.02 16.22 -9.32
N VAL A 467 25.37 17.20 -8.48
CA VAL A 467 24.71 18.52 -8.40
C VAL A 467 25.79 19.57 -8.62
N LEU A 468 25.60 20.44 -9.62
CA LEU A 468 26.59 21.48 -9.98
C LEU A 468 28.01 20.92 -10.16
N GLY A 469 28.14 19.77 -10.82
CA GLY A 469 29.43 19.09 -11.08
C GLY A 469 30.04 18.35 -9.88
N ARG A 470 29.42 18.40 -8.70
CA ARG A 470 29.88 17.68 -7.51
C ARG A 470 29.11 16.39 -7.30
N PHE A 471 29.82 15.26 -7.36
CA PHE A 471 29.25 13.94 -7.08
C PHE A 471 29.11 13.69 -5.57
N VAL A 472 27.91 13.30 -5.14
CA VAL A 472 27.58 12.90 -3.77
C VAL A 472 27.21 11.42 -3.77
N LYS A 473 28.11 10.60 -3.21
CA LYS A 473 27.99 9.14 -3.18
C LYS A 473 26.96 8.66 -2.16
N GLN A 474 26.11 7.73 -2.56
CA GLN A 474 25.31 6.90 -1.66
C GLN A 474 26.13 5.71 -1.18
N GLN A 475 26.31 5.60 0.14
CA GLN A 475 27.23 4.61 0.72
C GLN A 475 26.63 3.20 0.77
N LYS A 476 25.30 3.09 0.87
CA LYS A 476 24.60 1.83 1.15
C LYS A 476 23.82 1.25 -0.04
N ALA A 477 23.82 1.94 -1.19
CA ALA A 477 23.00 1.57 -2.34
C ALA A 477 23.81 1.54 -3.64
N GLU A 478 23.34 0.76 -4.60
CA GLU A 478 23.78 0.77 -6.00
C GLU A 478 22.59 0.66 -6.95
N LEU A 479 22.78 1.06 -8.22
CA LEU A 479 21.74 0.94 -9.24
C LEU A 479 21.37 -0.53 -9.44
N TYR A 480 20.08 -0.86 -9.40
CA TYR A 480 19.62 -2.18 -9.78
C TYR A 480 19.69 -2.32 -11.30
N VAL A 481 20.50 -3.26 -11.78
CA VAL A 481 20.62 -3.59 -13.19
C VAL A 481 20.10 -5.01 -13.40
N TYR A 482 19.04 -5.13 -14.18
CA TYR A 482 18.39 -6.41 -14.49
C TYR A 482 19.29 -7.27 -15.38
N LYS A 483 19.94 -6.64 -16.37
CA LYS A 483 20.78 -7.32 -17.35
C LYS A 483 21.91 -6.41 -17.83
N TRP A 484 23.08 -7.00 -18.06
CA TRP A 484 24.23 -6.36 -18.69
C TRP A 484 24.46 -6.89 -20.10
#